data_AF-A0A915AMY8-F1
#
_entry.id   AF-A0A915AMY8-F1
#
_cell.length_a   1.000
_cell.length_b   1.000
_cell.length_c   1.000
_cell.angle_alpha   90.00
_cell.angle_beta   90.00
_cell.angle_gamma   90.00
#
_symmetry.space_group_name_H-M   'P 1'
#
loop_
_entity.id
_entity.type
_entity.pdbx_description
1 polymer ?
#
loop_
_entity_poly.entity_id
_entity_poly.type
_entity_poly.pdbx_seq_one_letter_code
_entity_poly.pdbx_strand_id
1 'polypeptide(L)'
;MDVKHLTTVSRPLFDTALMNPPFGTKNNTGIDVKFVEAALSIVVDGGCIYSLHKSSTRDYILKNARRLGVEGECVAELRWDLPATYKHHRRSSLDIAVDLIRYTK
;
A
#
# COMPACT_ATOMS: atom_id res chain seq x y z
N MET A 1 -16.37 -4.67 0.86
CA MET A 1 -16.04 -4.25 -0.52
C MET A 1 -14.68 -4.83 -0.84
N ASP A 2 -14.58 -5.72 -1.83
CA ASP A 2 -13.32 -6.35 -2.22
C ASP A 2 -12.60 -5.45 -3.23
N VAL A 3 -11.34 -5.11 -2.96
CA VAL A 3 -10.49 -4.30 -3.85
C VAL A 3 -10.34 -4.93 -5.24
N LYS A 4 -10.43 -6.26 -5.33
CA LYS A 4 -10.40 -6.98 -6.62
C LYS A 4 -11.67 -6.79 -7.44
N HIS A 5 -12.74 -6.29 -6.83
CA HIS A 5 -14.07 -6.13 -7.44
C HIS A 5 -14.59 -4.69 -7.34
N LEU A 6 -13.69 -3.71 -7.24
CA LEU A 6 -14.04 -2.31 -7.43
C LEU A 6 -14.64 -2.14 -8.84
N THR A 7 -15.97 -2.05 -8.91
CA THR A 7 -16.68 -1.66 -10.14
C THR A 7 -16.11 -0.34 -10.60
N THR A 8 -15.71 -0.27 -11.88
CA THR A 8 -15.22 0.94 -12.54
C THR A 8 -16.09 2.13 -12.14
N VAL A 9 -15.57 3.00 -11.28
CA VAL A 9 -16.30 4.19 -10.87
C VAL A 9 -16.35 5.09 -12.10
N SER A 10 -17.55 5.54 -12.50
CA SER A 10 -17.74 6.28 -13.74
C SER A 10 -16.97 7.60 -13.78
N ARG A 11 -16.58 8.13 -12.61
CA ARG A 11 -15.64 9.24 -12.42
C ARG A 11 -14.87 9.04 -11.10
N PRO A 12 -13.60 9.45 -11.03
CA PRO A 12 -12.87 9.49 -9.76
C PRO A 12 -13.59 10.40 -8.75
N LEU A 13 -13.58 10.01 -7.47
CA LEU A 13 -14.40 10.64 -6.41
C LEU A 13 -13.58 11.29 -5.31
N PHE A 14 -12.29 10.98 -5.21
CA PHE A 14 -11.47 11.36 -4.06
C PHE A 14 -10.27 12.20 -4.47
N ASP A 15 -9.98 13.26 -3.71
CA ASP A 15 -8.74 14.01 -3.84
C ASP A 15 -7.53 13.24 -3.28
N THR A 16 -7.78 12.41 -2.26
CA THR A 16 -6.73 11.66 -1.56
C THR A 16 -7.23 10.32 -1.06
N ALA A 17 -6.41 9.27 -1.18
CA ALA A 17 -6.61 7.98 -0.55
C ALA A 17 -5.51 7.69 0.48
N LEU A 18 -5.87 7.18 1.66
CA LEU A 18 -4.94 6.73 2.69
C LEU A 18 -5.19 5.24 2.99
N MET A 19 -4.15 4.42 3.01
CA MET A 19 -4.31 2.97 3.21
C MET A 19 -3.15 2.29 3.93
N ASN A 20 -3.50 1.21 4.62
CA ASN A 20 -2.58 0.23 5.19
C ASN A 20 -2.92 -1.15 4.62
N PRO A 21 -2.53 -1.43 3.37
CA PRO A 21 -2.91 -2.66 2.70
C PRO A 21 -2.26 -3.88 3.37
N PRO A 22 -2.81 -5.09 3.20
CA PRO A 22 -2.15 -6.31 3.65
C PRO A 22 -0.75 -6.41 3.01
N PHE A 23 0.29 -6.50 3.83
CA PHE A 23 1.65 -6.65 3.32
C PHE A 23 1.80 -8.05 2.72
N GLY A 24 1.94 -8.13 1.39
CA GLY A 24 1.95 -9.38 0.62
C GLY A 24 2.65 -10.54 1.34
N THR A 25 1.86 -11.52 1.77
CA THR A 25 2.35 -12.77 2.37
C THR A 25 2.65 -13.78 1.25
N LYS A 26 3.26 -14.93 1.57
CA LYS A 26 3.70 -15.94 0.58
C LYS A 26 2.64 -16.36 -0.45
N ASN A 27 1.36 -16.22 -0.14
CA ASN A 27 0.25 -16.59 -1.03
C ASN A 27 -0.50 -15.37 -1.64
N ASN A 28 -0.08 -14.15 -1.34
CA ASN A 28 -0.71 -12.88 -1.77
C ASN A 28 0.34 -11.83 -2.17
N THR A 29 1.47 -12.26 -2.76
CA THR A 29 2.53 -11.37 -3.23
C THR A 29 1.96 -10.33 -4.19
N GLY A 30 2.24 -9.04 -3.94
CA GLY A 30 1.78 -7.92 -4.77
C GLY A 30 0.33 -7.49 -4.53
N ILE A 31 -0.36 -8.00 -3.49
CA ILE A 31 -1.70 -7.51 -3.13
C ILE A 31 -1.69 -6.02 -2.76
N ASP A 32 -0.62 -5.53 -2.14
CA ASP A 32 -0.41 -4.13 -1.82
C ASP A 32 -0.31 -3.25 -3.07
N VAL A 33 0.30 -3.74 -4.15
CA VAL A 33 0.29 -3.07 -5.46
C VAL A 33 -1.12 -3.05 -6.06
N LYS A 34 -1.92 -4.11 -5.89
CA LYS A 34 -3.34 -4.11 -6.35
C LYS A 34 -4.20 -3.09 -5.63
N PHE A 35 -3.91 -2.81 -4.36
CA PHE A 35 -4.56 -1.72 -3.63
C PHE A 35 -4.17 -0.35 -4.20
N VAL A 36 -2.90 -0.17 -4.60
CA VAL A 36 -2.45 1.07 -5.28
C VAL A 36 -3.15 1.25 -6.63
N GLU A 37 -3.24 0.21 -7.47
CA GLU A 37 -3.98 0.26 -8.75
C GLU A 37 -5.44 0.67 -8.54
N ALA A 38 -6.10 0.09 -7.53
CA ALA A 38 -7.46 0.42 -7.17
C ALA A 38 -7.61 1.86 -6.67
N ALA A 39 -6.70 2.32 -5.80
CA ALA A 39 -6.69 3.71 -5.34
C ALA A 39 -6.49 4.69 -6.50
N LEU A 40 -5.59 4.39 -7.45
CA LEU A 40 -5.39 5.20 -8.66
C LEU A 40 -6.64 5.32 -9.53
N SER A 41 -7.51 4.31 -9.53
CA SER A 41 -8.77 4.35 -10.30
C SER A 41 -9.85 5.25 -9.69
N ILE A 42 -9.75 5.55 -8.38
CA ILE A 42 -10.77 6.31 -7.66
C ILE A 42 -10.32 7.72 -7.27
N VAL A 43 -9.02 8.02 -7.33
CA VAL A 43 -8.49 9.37 -7.11
C VAL A 43 -8.48 10.21 -8.38
N VAL A 44 -8.78 11.50 -8.23
CA VAL A 44 -8.77 12.49 -9.33
C VAL A 44 -7.36 12.67 -9.90
N ASP A 45 -7.27 13.17 -11.13
CA ASP A 45 -5.98 13.60 -11.70
C ASP A 45 -5.44 14.78 -10.89
N GLY A 46 -4.15 14.76 -10.53
CA GLY A 46 -3.55 15.67 -9.56
C GLY A 46 -3.81 15.30 -8.08
N GLY A 47 -4.59 14.24 -7.83
CA GLY A 47 -4.80 13.66 -6.50
C GLY A 47 -3.59 12.88 -6.00
N CYS A 48 -3.67 12.40 -4.76
CA CYS A 48 -2.58 11.64 -4.17
C CYS A 48 -3.02 10.41 -3.35
N ILE A 49 -2.09 9.48 -3.16
CA ILE A 49 -2.32 8.25 -2.40
C ILE A 49 -1.21 8.13 -1.37
N TYR A 50 -1.56 7.84 -0.13
CA TYR A 50 -0.63 7.52 0.95
C TYR A 50 -0.83 6.06 1.35
N SER A 51 0.21 5.25 1.21
CA SER A 51 0.14 3.82 1.47
C SER A 51 1.32 3.34 2.29
N LEU A 52 1.04 2.51 3.30
CA LEU A 52 2.09 1.83 4.06
C LEU A 52 2.57 0.59 3.30
N HIS A 53 3.88 0.40 3.22
CA HIS A 53 4.52 -0.78 2.61
C HIS A 53 5.72 -1.22 3.45
N LYS A 54 6.07 -2.52 3.46
CA LYS A 54 7.27 -2.98 4.16
C LYS A 54 8.52 -2.31 3.59
N SER A 55 9.41 -1.80 4.45
CA SER A 55 10.62 -1.11 4.00
C SER A 55 11.52 -2.02 3.16
N SER A 56 11.55 -3.32 3.45
CA SER A 56 12.29 -4.32 2.64
C SER A 56 11.78 -4.47 1.19
N THR A 57 10.64 -3.87 0.85
CA THR A 57 10.03 -3.93 -0.48
C THR A 57 10.03 -2.57 -1.19
N ARG A 58 10.63 -1.52 -0.61
CA ARG A 58 10.66 -0.15 -1.16
C ARG A 58 11.00 -0.09 -2.64
N ASP A 59 12.12 -0.69 -3.04
CA ASP A 59 12.59 -0.64 -4.42
C ASP A 59 11.59 -1.27 -5.40
N TYR A 60 10.94 -2.37 -4.98
CA TYR A 60 9.89 -3.02 -5.75
C TYR A 60 8.66 -2.12 -5.88
N ILE A 61 8.26 -1.45 -4.81
CA ILE A 61 7.12 -0.52 -4.78
C ILE A 61 7.37 0.69 -5.67
N LEU A 62 8.52 1.34 -5.55
CA LEU A 62 8.88 2.50 -6.37
C LEU A 62 9.04 2.13 -7.86
N LYS A 63 9.53 0.93 -8.16
CA LYS A 63 9.55 0.39 -9.53
C LYS A 63 8.14 0.18 -10.08
N ASN A 64 7.19 -0.27 -9.26
CA ASN A 64 5.80 -0.41 -9.67
C ASN A 64 5.12 0.94 -9.91
N ALA A 65 5.37 1.94 -9.07
CA ALA A 65 4.87 3.31 -9.30
C ALA A 65 5.24 3.82 -10.70
N ARG A 66 6.53 3.70 -11.07
CA ARG A 66 7.01 4.06 -12.42
C ARG A 66 6.32 3.27 -13.53
N ARG A 67 6.09 1.96 -13.33
CA ARG A 67 5.39 1.12 -14.31
C ARG A 67 3.92 1.52 -14.49
N LEU A 68 3.29 2.02 -13.43
CA LEU A 68 1.92 2.53 -13.43
C LEU A 68 1.83 3.96 -13.97
N GLY A 69 2.96 4.59 -14.32
CA GLY A 69 3.00 5.95 -14.85
C GLY A 69 2.82 7.05 -13.81
N VAL A 70 3.02 6.74 -12.52
CA VAL A 70 2.87 7.70 -11.41
C VAL A 70 4.18 7.88 -10.65
N GLU A 71 4.33 9.04 -10.02
CA GLU A 71 5.44 9.30 -9.12
C GLU A 71 5.19 8.64 -7.77
N GLY A 72 6.23 8.06 -7.16
CA GLY A 72 6.19 7.46 -5.83
C GLY A 72 7.38 7.94 -5.01
N GLU A 73 7.12 8.37 -3.77
CA GLU A 73 8.12 8.91 -2.86
C GLU A 73 7.94 8.33 -1.45
N CYS A 74 9.04 7.93 -0.81
CA CYS A 74 9.02 7.56 0.61
C CYS A 74 9.07 8.83 1.46
N VAL A 75 7.94 9.19 2.08
CA VAL A 75 7.80 10.44 2.86
C VAL A 75 8.02 10.23 4.36
N ALA A 76 7.95 9.00 4.85
CA ALA A 76 8.33 8.66 6.22
C ALA A 76 8.75 7.18 6.33
N GLU A 77 9.72 6.90 7.19
CA GLU A 77 10.09 5.55 7.62
C GLU A 77 9.56 5.33 9.05
N LEU A 78 8.84 4.24 9.27
CA LEU A 78 8.14 3.95 10.52
C LEU A 78 8.58 2.56 11.05
N ARG A 79 8.67 2.44 12.37
CA ARG A 79 8.97 1.18 13.07
C ARG A 79 8.02 1.01 14.23
N TRP A 80 7.43 -0.16 14.37
CA TRP A 80 6.63 -0.50 15.54
C TRP A 80 6.64 -2.00 15.81
N ASP A 81 6.44 -2.32 17.08
CA ASP A 81 6.26 -3.71 17.52
C ASP A 81 4.83 -4.16 17.25
N LEU A 82 4.69 -5.28 16.56
CA LEU A 82 3.43 -6.01 16.48
C LEU A 82 3.44 -7.11 17.54
N PRO A 83 2.67 -6.96 18.64
CA PRO A 83 2.60 -7.98 19.67
C PRO A 83 1.93 -9.25 19.14
N ALA A 84 2.31 -10.39 19.71
CA ALA A 84 1.72 -11.66 19.36
C ALA A 84 0.25 -11.75 19.80
N THR A 85 -0.67 -11.67 18.84
CA THR A 85 -2.12 -11.76 19.11
C THR A 85 -2.73 -13.14 18.86
N TYR A 86 -2.04 -14.04 18.13
CA TYR A 86 -2.56 -15.36 17.80
C TYR A 86 -1.75 -16.52 18.41
N LYS A 87 -2.45 -17.61 18.74
CA LYS A 87 -1.87 -18.83 19.35
C LYS A 87 -0.75 -19.49 18.53
N HIS A 88 -0.68 -19.22 17.23
CA HIS A 88 0.33 -19.78 16.31
C HIS A 88 1.57 -18.87 16.16
N HIS A 89 1.62 -17.73 16.85
CA HIS A 89 2.81 -16.88 16.88
C HIS A 89 3.89 -17.49 17.77
N ARG A 90 5.06 -17.77 17.20
CA ARG A 90 6.22 -18.32 17.93
C ARG A 90 7.08 -17.25 18.62
N ARG A 91 6.91 -15.97 18.26
CA ARG A 91 7.64 -14.83 18.81
C ARG A 91 6.64 -13.93 19.53
N SER A 92 7.04 -13.35 20.66
CA SER A 92 6.22 -12.46 21.50
C SER A 92 5.93 -11.11 20.85
N SER A 93 6.85 -10.61 20.04
CA SER A 93 6.67 -9.44 19.18
C SER A 93 7.43 -9.61 17.87
N LEU A 94 6.99 -8.90 16.84
CA LEU A 94 7.72 -8.71 15.60
C LEU A 94 7.91 -7.21 15.37
N ASP A 95 9.16 -6.77 15.29
CA ASP A 95 9.48 -5.40 14.83
C ASP A 95 9.16 -5.33 13.33
N ILE A 96 8.30 -4.38 12.96
CA ILE A 96 7.90 -4.16 11.57
C ILE A 96 8.40 -2.79 11.15
N ALA A 97 9.34 -2.79 10.21
CA ALA A 97 9.75 -1.61 9.47
C ALA A 97 8.84 -1.44 8.24
N VAL A 98 8.18 -0.28 8.16
CA VAL A 98 7.38 0.12 7.00
C VAL A 98 7.73 1.53 6.55
N ASP A 99 7.41 1.81 5.32
CA ASP A 99 7.50 3.13 4.72
C ASP A 99 6.09 3.65 4.44
N LEU A 100 5.88 4.93 4.70
CA LEU A 100 4.77 5.68 4.13
C LEU A 100 5.19 6.17 2.75
N ILE A 101 4.58 5.61 1.71
CA ILE A 101 4.81 6.01 0.33
C ILE A 101 3.68 6.94 -0.11
N ARG A 102 4.04 8.10 -0.65
CA ARG A 102 3.14 9.02 -1.35
C ARG A 102 3.20 8.75 -2.85
N TYR A 103 2.06 8.53 -3.48
CA TYR A 103 1.91 8.51 -4.93
C TYR A 103 1.19 9.76 -5.40
N THR A 104 1.67 10.37 -6.49
CA THR A 104 0.99 11.49 -7.15
C THR A 104 0.47 11.00 -8.50
N LYS A 105 -0.83 11.19 -8.74
CA LYS A 105 -1.48 10.80 -10.00
C LYS A 105 -1.46 11.95 -10.99
#